data_AF-A0A0P9FGX3-F1
#
_entry.id   AF-A0A0P9FGX3-F1
#
_cell.length_a   1.000
_cell.length_b   1.000
_cell.length_c   1.000
_cell.angle_alpha   90.00
_cell.angle_beta   90.00
_cell.angle_gamma   90.00
#
_symmetry.space_group_name_H-M   'P 1'
#
loop_
_entity.id
_entity.type
_entity.pdbx_description
1 polymer ?
#
loop_
_entity_poly.entity_id
_entity_poly.type
_entity_poly.pdbx_seq_one_letter_code
_entity_poly.pdbx_strand_id
1 'polypeptide(L)'
;MHSSSPLKNKHEMVLANKLLSWSLPASIRDAVIGDLEETYYLKQQQGLAPIAIQYWYWQQTFNLAYRFMPTTQRGLIMFILSLIVFMSMMVFGMVMGADVTAFIDVPSAMLVFPPAIFFAIAATSWQEFTFAFGCVVSDERSFSERELVQSKRVFSVLGNSALWCGGITTLIGWVAMASNISAQEFSSVIGPAFAVSILTFYYGAIVKLICYVAAQRIESKLLD
;
A
#
# COMPACT_ATOMS: atom_id res chain seq x y z
N MET A 1 -43.10 -19.43 -21.26
CA MET A 1 -42.06 -20.16 -20.50
C MET A 1 -40.73 -19.49 -20.79
N HIS A 2 -40.30 -18.58 -19.90
CA HIS A 2 -38.99 -17.95 -20.00
C HIS A 2 -37.93 -19.00 -19.66
N SER A 3 -37.17 -19.43 -20.67
CA SER A 3 -35.97 -20.24 -20.49
C SER A 3 -34.89 -19.35 -19.86
N SER A 4 -34.75 -19.42 -18.53
CA SER A 4 -33.58 -18.93 -17.81
C SER A 4 -32.37 -19.80 -18.17
N SER A 5 -31.69 -19.47 -19.27
CA SER A 5 -30.41 -20.06 -19.60
C SER A 5 -29.37 -19.64 -18.55
N PRO A 6 -28.60 -20.58 -17.98
CA PRO A 6 -27.68 -20.28 -16.88
C PRO A 6 -26.51 -19.40 -17.36
N LEU A 7 -26.24 -18.39 -16.53
CA LEU A 7 -25.23 -17.33 -16.65
C LEU A 7 -23.82 -17.88 -16.93
N LYS A 8 -23.40 -17.89 -18.20
CA LYS A 8 -22.06 -18.39 -18.58
C LYS A 8 -20.91 -17.44 -18.25
N ASN A 9 -21.18 -16.14 -18.04
CA ASN A 9 -20.14 -15.10 -17.92
C ASN A 9 -20.20 -14.24 -16.63
N LYS A 10 -20.93 -14.67 -15.59
CA LYS A 10 -21.06 -13.89 -14.34
C LYS A 10 -19.70 -13.51 -13.74
N HIS A 11 -18.69 -14.36 -13.91
CA HIS A 11 -17.34 -14.18 -13.37
C HIS A 11 -16.62 -12.94 -13.94
N GLU A 12 -16.83 -12.62 -15.22
CA GLU A 12 -16.13 -11.54 -15.92
C GLU A 12 -16.57 -10.15 -15.41
N MET A 13 -17.83 -10.05 -14.95
CA MET A 13 -18.41 -8.81 -14.42
C MET A 13 -18.07 -8.59 -12.94
N VAL A 14 -17.71 -9.65 -12.18
CA VAL A 14 -17.46 -9.55 -10.73
C VAL A 14 -16.38 -8.52 -10.41
N LEU A 15 -15.30 -8.50 -11.18
CA LEU A 15 -14.18 -7.58 -10.93
C LEU A 15 -14.54 -6.13 -11.23
N ALA A 16 -15.19 -5.89 -12.37
CA ALA A 16 -15.68 -4.57 -12.75
C ALA A 16 -16.73 -4.04 -11.75
N ASN A 17 -17.64 -4.90 -11.31
CA ASN A 17 -18.65 -4.55 -10.31
C ASN A 17 -18.04 -4.23 -8.94
N LYS A 18 -17.00 -4.95 -8.53
CA LYS A 18 -16.24 -4.63 -7.31
C LYS A 18 -15.54 -3.27 -7.42
N LEU A 19 -14.98 -2.94 -8.59
CA LEU A 19 -14.38 -1.64 -8.83
C LEU A 19 -15.42 -0.51 -8.77
N LEU A 20 -16.59 -0.73 -9.35
CA LEU A 20 -17.72 0.20 -9.29
C LEU A 20 -18.26 0.36 -7.88
N SER A 21 -18.44 -0.74 -7.13
CA SER A 21 -18.91 -0.67 -5.74
C SER A 21 -17.95 0.10 -4.85
N TRP A 22 -16.65 0.01 -5.12
CA TRP A 22 -15.62 0.75 -4.40
C TRP A 22 -15.54 2.24 -4.81
N SER A 23 -15.73 2.55 -6.09
CA SER A 23 -15.58 3.93 -6.61
C SER A 23 -16.85 4.78 -6.57
N LEU A 24 -18.04 4.17 -6.62
CA LEU A 24 -19.31 4.89 -6.69
C LEU A 24 -19.85 5.28 -5.30
N PRO A 25 -20.54 6.44 -5.20
CA PRO A 25 -21.31 6.81 -4.01
C PRO A 25 -22.40 5.78 -3.71
N ALA A 26 -22.64 5.51 -2.42
CA ALA A 26 -23.63 4.52 -1.99
C ALA A 26 -25.05 4.80 -2.50
N SER A 27 -25.40 6.07 -2.75
CA SER A 27 -26.74 6.47 -3.20
C SER A 27 -27.09 6.03 -4.63
N ILE A 28 -26.09 5.90 -5.52
CA ILE A 28 -26.31 5.57 -6.94
C ILE A 28 -25.71 4.23 -7.35
N ARG A 29 -24.93 3.61 -6.47
CA ARG A 29 -24.15 2.40 -6.74
C ARG A 29 -24.98 1.28 -7.35
N ASP A 30 -26.05 0.86 -6.67
CA ASP A 30 -26.84 -0.30 -7.08
C ASP A 30 -27.62 -0.02 -8.36
N ALA A 31 -28.10 1.22 -8.52
CA ALA A 31 -28.80 1.65 -9.73
C ALA A 31 -27.88 1.65 -10.96
N VAL A 32 -26.67 2.19 -10.83
CA VAL A 32 -25.69 2.26 -11.93
C VAL A 32 -25.17 0.87 -12.31
N ILE A 33 -24.88 0.02 -11.32
CA ILE A 33 -24.46 -1.36 -11.59
C ILE A 33 -25.59 -2.13 -12.27
N GLY A 34 -26.82 -2.02 -11.77
CA GLY A 34 -27.98 -2.68 -12.37
C GLY A 34 -28.21 -2.29 -13.82
N ASP A 35 -28.14 -0.99 -14.14
CA ASP A 35 -28.32 -0.47 -15.51
C ASP A 35 -27.20 -0.94 -16.47
N LEU A 36 -25.95 -0.98 -15.99
CA LEU A 36 -24.83 -1.54 -16.74
C LEU A 36 -25.00 -3.03 -17.03
N GLU A 37 -25.44 -3.80 -16.04
CA GLU A 37 -25.71 -5.23 -16.20
C GLU A 37 -26.85 -5.46 -17.20
N GLU A 38 -27.95 -4.72 -17.08
CA GLU A 38 -29.07 -4.79 -18.03
C GLU A 38 -28.60 -4.49 -19.46
N THR A 39 -27.84 -3.41 -19.65
CA THR A 39 -27.29 -3.03 -20.96
C THR A 39 -26.34 -4.09 -21.52
N TYR A 40 -25.53 -4.73 -20.67
CA TYR A 40 -24.68 -5.85 -21.06
C TYR A 40 -25.52 -7.00 -21.65
N TYR A 41 -26.60 -7.39 -20.98
CA TYR A 41 -27.49 -8.46 -21.46
C TYR A 41 -28.23 -8.06 -22.74
N LEU A 42 -28.66 -6.81 -22.87
CA LEU A 42 -29.27 -6.32 -24.12
C LEU A 42 -28.29 -6.40 -25.30
N LYS A 43 -27.02 -6.02 -25.11
CA LYS A 43 -25.98 -6.15 -26.14
C LYS A 43 -25.69 -7.61 -26.49
N GLN A 44 -25.79 -8.52 -25.52
CA GLN A 44 -25.66 -9.96 -25.77
C GLN A 44 -26.82 -10.49 -26.62
N GLN A 45 -28.06 -10.07 -26.34
CA GLN A 45 -29.24 -10.45 -27.12
C GLN A 45 -29.22 -9.91 -28.54
N GLN A 46 -28.59 -8.75 -28.76
CA GLN A 46 -28.38 -8.17 -30.10
C GLN A 46 -27.32 -8.93 -30.94
N GLY A 47 -26.70 -9.97 -30.39
CA GLY A 47 -25.72 -10.80 -31.11
C GLY A 47 -24.35 -10.14 -31.29
N LEU A 48 -24.01 -9.11 -30.50
CA LEU A 48 -22.64 -8.57 -30.51
C LEU A 48 -21.63 -9.61 -30.06
N ALA A 49 -20.42 -9.53 -30.62
CA ALA A 49 -19.30 -10.38 -30.21
C ALA A 49 -19.01 -10.20 -28.71
N PRO A 50 -18.84 -11.29 -27.92
CA PRO A 50 -18.64 -11.20 -26.46
C PRO A 50 -17.51 -10.26 -26.04
N ILE A 51 -16.40 -10.26 -26.80
CA ILE A 51 -15.25 -9.42 -26.49
C ILE A 51 -15.54 -7.92 -26.63
N ALA A 52 -16.41 -7.54 -27.57
CA ALA A 52 -16.81 -6.14 -27.75
C ALA A 52 -17.69 -5.66 -26.58
N ILE A 53 -18.53 -6.54 -26.04
CA ILE A 53 -19.39 -6.24 -24.89
C ILE A 53 -18.55 -6.12 -23.62
N GLN A 54 -17.60 -7.03 -23.39
CA GLN A 54 -16.65 -6.96 -22.27
C GLN A 54 -15.81 -5.70 -22.32
N TYR A 55 -15.27 -5.37 -23.50
CA TYR A 55 -14.50 -4.13 -23.69
C TYR A 55 -15.35 -2.91 -23.36
N TRP A 56 -16.57 -2.85 -23.90
CA TRP A 56 -17.52 -1.77 -23.60
C TRP A 56 -17.80 -1.66 -22.09
N TYR A 57 -18.03 -2.79 -21.41
CA TYR A 57 -18.32 -2.83 -19.98
C TYR A 57 -17.15 -2.28 -19.16
N TRP A 58 -15.93 -2.73 -19.45
CA TRP A 58 -14.72 -2.22 -18.81
C TRP A 58 -14.49 -0.74 -19.11
N GLN A 59 -14.73 -0.29 -20.33
CA GLN A 59 -14.63 1.12 -20.69
C GLN A 59 -15.61 1.98 -19.86
N GLN A 60 -16.87 1.56 -19.72
CA GLN A 60 -17.82 2.28 -18.87
C GLN A 60 -17.42 2.24 -17.39
N THR A 61 -16.96 1.07 -16.92
CA THR A 61 -16.46 0.88 -15.55
C THR A 61 -15.34 1.87 -15.24
N PHE A 62 -14.34 1.99 -16.12
CA PHE A 62 -13.23 2.94 -15.95
C PHE A 62 -13.68 4.39 -16.07
N ASN A 63 -14.56 4.72 -17.01
CA ASN A 63 -15.08 6.09 -17.16
C ASN A 63 -15.82 6.55 -15.90
N LEU A 64 -16.65 5.69 -15.33
CA LEU A 64 -17.38 5.96 -14.09
C LEU A 64 -16.43 6.03 -12.90
N ALA A 65 -15.51 5.07 -12.78
CA ALA A 65 -14.52 5.07 -11.71
C ALA A 65 -13.66 6.35 -11.74
N TYR A 66 -13.17 6.75 -12.91
CA TYR A 66 -12.40 7.99 -13.07
C TYR A 66 -13.20 9.24 -12.67
N ARG A 67 -14.50 9.27 -12.98
CA ARG A 67 -15.37 10.41 -12.66
C ARG A 67 -15.67 10.53 -11.16
N PHE A 68 -15.92 9.41 -10.47
CA PHE A 68 -16.38 9.40 -9.08
C PHE A 68 -15.28 9.15 -8.04
N MET A 69 -14.20 8.45 -8.38
CA MET A 69 -13.12 8.15 -7.44
C MET A 69 -12.49 9.41 -6.82
N PRO A 70 -12.28 10.53 -7.54
CA PRO A 70 -11.78 11.79 -6.95
C PRO A 70 -12.75 12.48 -5.98
N THR A 71 -14.00 12.04 -5.87
CA THR A 71 -14.96 12.56 -4.90
C THR A 71 -15.21 11.59 -3.76
N THR A 72 -15.21 10.29 -4.04
CA THR A 72 -15.48 9.23 -3.05
C THR A 72 -14.25 8.77 -2.29
N GLN A 73 -13.10 8.61 -2.97
CA GLN A 73 -11.85 8.06 -2.41
C GLN A 73 -10.74 9.12 -2.29
N ARG A 74 -11.12 10.38 -2.01
CA ARG A 74 -10.19 11.53 -1.95
C ARG A 74 -8.99 11.29 -1.05
N GLY A 75 -9.24 10.76 0.15
CA GLY A 75 -8.18 10.51 1.11
C GLY A 75 -7.20 9.46 0.62
N LEU A 76 -7.67 8.41 -0.08
CA LEU A 76 -6.78 7.38 -0.61
C LEU A 76 -5.91 7.93 -1.73
N ILE A 77 -6.51 8.72 -2.63
CA ILE A 77 -5.78 9.33 -3.74
C ILE A 77 -4.65 10.22 -3.20
N MET A 78 -4.94 11.08 -2.23
CA MET A 78 -3.93 11.94 -1.62
C MET A 78 -2.85 11.14 -0.89
N PHE A 79 -3.21 10.05 -0.22
CA PHE A 79 -2.26 9.12 0.39
C PHE A 79 -1.33 8.51 -0.65
N ILE A 80 -1.86 7.90 -1.71
CA ILE A 80 -1.05 7.28 -2.78
C ILE A 80 -0.17 8.33 -3.47
N LEU A 81 -0.73 9.51 -3.77
CA LEU A 81 0.03 10.60 -4.36
C LEU A 81 1.20 11.02 -3.46
N SER A 82 0.98 11.12 -2.15
CA SER A 82 2.05 11.47 -1.20
C SER A 82 3.17 10.42 -1.19
N LEU A 83 2.83 9.13 -1.27
CA LEU A 83 3.82 8.06 -1.35
C LEU A 83 4.60 8.10 -2.66
N ILE A 84 3.93 8.35 -3.79
CA ILE A 84 4.60 8.48 -5.10
C ILE A 84 5.56 9.66 -5.07
N VAL A 85 5.10 10.85 -4.65
CA VAL A 85 5.95 12.05 -4.58
C VAL A 85 7.13 11.83 -3.65
N PHE A 86 6.92 11.23 -2.47
CA PHE A 86 8.00 10.88 -1.55
C PHE A 86 9.01 9.94 -2.21
N MET A 87 8.58 8.82 -2.77
CA MET A 87 9.48 7.85 -3.42
C MET A 87 10.20 8.43 -4.64
N SER A 88 9.54 9.28 -5.43
CA SER A 88 10.15 9.97 -6.57
C SER A 88 11.25 10.93 -6.11
N MET A 89 11.01 11.71 -5.04
CA MET A 89 12.02 12.61 -4.47
C MET A 89 13.20 11.83 -3.87
N MET A 90 12.94 10.67 -3.26
CA MET A 90 14.00 9.78 -2.76
C MET A 90 14.89 9.26 -3.90
N VAL A 91 14.29 8.73 -4.96
CA VAL A 91 15.04 8.24 -6.14
C VAL A 91 15.80 9.37 -6.82
N PHE A 92 15.18 10.56 -6.95
CA PHE A 92 15.87 11.75 -7.46
C PHE A 92 17.11 12.09 -6.63
N GLY A 93 17.00 12.09 -5.30
CA GLY A 93 18.12 12.29 -4.39
C GLY A 93 19.23 11.25 -4.56
N MET A 94 18.87 9.98 -4.74
CA MET A 94 19.84 8.91 -5.01
C MET A 94 20.60 9.17 -6.30
N VAL A 95 19.90 9.37 -7.42
CA VAL A 95 20.51 9.53 -8.75
C VAL A 95 21.49 10.72 -8.79
N MET A 96 21.20 11.77 -8.02
CA MET A 96 22.10 12.92 -7.90
C MET A 96 23.32 12.67 -7.00
N GLY A 97 23.24 11.72 -6.08
CA GLY A 97 24.29 11.44 -5.08
C GLY A 97 25.17 10.23 -5.38
N ALA A 98 24.57 9.10 -5.77
CA ALA A 98 25.26 7.82 -5.99
C ALA A 98 24.46 6.89 -6.93
N ASP A 99 25.02 5.73 -7.27
CA ASP A 99 24.28 4.69 -7.98
C ASP A 99 23.11 4.18 -7.13
N VAL A 100 21.91 4.05 -7.72
CA VAL A 100 20.71 3.57 -7.02
C VAL A 100 20.93 2.18 -6.41
N THR A 101 21.73 1.33 -7.03
CA THR A 101 22.07 -0.01 -6.53
C THR A 101 22.86 0.03 -5.23
N ALA A 102 23.57 1.12 -4.94
CA ALA A 102 24.28 1.30 -3.68
C ALA A 102 23.33 1.42 -2.47
N PHE A 103 22.04 1.67 -2.70
CA PHE A 103 21.01 1.75 -1.67
C PHE A 103 20.21 0.46 -1.50
N ILE A 104 20.59 -0.63 -2.18
CA ILE A 104 19.91 -1.93 -2.10
C ILE A 104 20.85 -2.94 -1.45
N ASP A 105 20.67 -3.14 -0.14
CA ASP A 105 21.45 -4.07 0.68
C ASP A 105 20.52 -5.00 1.46
N VAL A 106 20.51 -6.28 1.06
CA VAL A 106 19.63 -7.31 1.66
C VAL A 106 19.94 -7.54 3.14
N PRO A 107 21.21 -7.66 3.59
CA PRO A 107 21.53 -7.77 5.01
C PRO A 107 20.98 -6.62 5.86
N SER A 108 21.17 -5.38 5.42
CA SER A 108 20.64 -4.20 6.11
C SER A 108 19.12 -4.23 6.21
N ALA A 109 18.42 -4.65 5.15
CA ALA A 109 16.97 -4.81 5.18
C ALA A 109 16.54 -5.90 6.17
N MET A 110 17.22 -7.05 6.21
CA MET A 110 16.91 -8.15 7.12
C MET A 110 17.08 -7.78 8.61
N LEU A 111 17.93 -6.81 8.94
CA LEU A 111 18.11 -6.33 10.31
C LEU A 111 17.00 -5.36 10.75
N VAL A 112 16.21 -4.83 9.81
CA VAL A 112 15.19 -3.81 10.08
C VAL A 112 13.77 -4.36 9.91
N PHE A 113 13.45 -4.91 8.73
CA PHE A 113 12.06 -5.25 8.38
C PHE A 113 11.48 -6.40 9.20
N PRO A 114 12.11 -7.60 9.28
CA PRO A 114 11.55 -8.70 10.06
C PRO A 114 11.34 -8.35 11.54
N PRO A 115 12.34 -7.81 12.29
CA PRO A 115 12.12 -7.44 13.69
C PRO A 115 10.98 -6.45 13.87
N ALA A 116 10.88 -5.42 13.01
CA ALA A 116 9.81 -4.45 13.09
C ALA A 116 8.42 -5.06 12.85
N ILE A 117 8.31 -5.99 11.91
CA ILE A 117 7.07 -6.74 11.63
C ILE A 117 6.72 -7.63 12.84
N PHE A 118 7.68 -8.37 13.40
CA PHE A 118 7.46 -9.19 14.58
C PHE A 118 7.03 -8.36 15.79
N PHE A 119 7.61 -7.18 16.01
CA PHE A 119 7.19 -6.28 17.08
C PHE A 119 5.79 -5.71 16.85
N ALA A 120 5.42 -5.40 15.61
CA ALA A 120 4.07 -4.98 15.29
C ALA A 120 3.06 -6.08 15.61
N ILE A 121 3.31 -7.31 15.14
CA ILE A 121 2.45 -8.47 15.39
C ILE A 121 2.37 -8.80 16.89
N ALA A 122 3.50 -8.72 17.60
CA ALA A 122 3.56 -9.00 19.04
C ALA A 122 2.79 -7.96 19.87
N ALA A 123 2.73 -6.70 19.41
CA ALA A 123 2.00 -5.63 20.09
C ALA A 123 0.49 -5.60 19.76
N THR A 124 0.09 -6.23 18.65
CA THR A 124 -1.30 -6.33 18.19
C THR A 124 -1.68 -7.81 18.04
N SER A 125 -1.73 -8.32 16.81
CA SER A 125 -1.94 -9.72 16.43
C SER A 125 -1.74 -9.87 14.93
N TRP A 126 -1.65 -11.11 14.43
CA TRP A 126 -1.55 -11.38 12.99
C TRP A 126 -2.81 -10.92 12.23
N GLN A 127 -3.98 -11.12 12.83
CA GLN A 127 -5.26 -10.73 12.26
C GLN A 127 -5.36 -9.21 12.14
N GLU A 128 -5.04 -8.47 13.22
CA GLU A 128 -5.07 -7.00 13.20
C GLU A 128 -4.01 -6.44 12.25
N PHE A 129 -2.83 -7.07 12.18
CA PHE A 129 -1.76 -6.65 11.27
C PHE A 129 -2.21 -6.68 9.81
N THR A 130 -2.82 -7.77 9.37
CA THR A 130 -3.29 -7.91 7.98
C THR A 130 -4.53 -7.06 7.71
N PHE A 131 -5.44 -6.95 8.69
CA PHE A 131 -6.64 -6.14 8.61
C PHE A 131 -6.34 -4.64 8.47
N ALA A 132 -5.30 -4.13 9.14
CA ALA A 132 -4.92 -2.72 9.12
C ALA A 132 -4.69 -2.18 7.69
N PHE A 133 -4.14 -2.99 6.78
CA PHE A 133 -3.96 -2.60 5.37
C PHE A 133 -5.29 -2.36 4.65
N GLY A 134 -6.31 -3.17 4.96
CA GLY A 134 -7.67 -2.96 4.46
C GLY A 134 -8.25 -1.63 4.93
N CYS A 135 -8.04 -1.27 6.19
CA CYS A 135 -8.47 0.03 6.73
C CYS A 135 -7.76 1.23 6.09
N VAL A 136 -6.53 1.10 5.62
CA VAL A 136 -5.86 2.18 4.86
C VAL A 136 -6.51 2.36 3.49
N VAL A 137 -6.79 1.27 2.79
CA VAL A 137 -7.28 1.30 1.40
C VAL A 137 -8.76 1.67 1.32
N SER A 138 -9.59 1.09 2.18
CA SER A 138 -11.05 1.19 2.07
C SER A 138 -11.61 2.36 2.88
N ASP A 139 -12.40 3.22 2.24
CA ASP A 139 -13.18 4.28 2.91
C ASP A 139 -14.61 3.80 3.27
N GLU A 140 -14.82 2.50 3.46
CA GLU A 140 -16.10 1.98 3.93
C GLU A 140 -16.38 2.46 5.37
N ARG A 141 -17.52 3.14 5.57
CA ARG A 141 -17.98 3.62 6.88
C ARG A 141 -18.41 2.50 7.85
N SER A 142 -18.12 1.24 7.52
CA SER A 142 -18.52 0.06 8.29
C SER A 142 -17.53 -0.29 9.40
N PHE A 143 -16.32 0.28 9.41
CA PHE A 143 -15.33 -0.01 10.43
C PHE A 143 -15.73 0.60 11.78
N SER A 144 -15.65 -0.21 12.83
CA SER A 144 -15.83 0.26 14.20
C SER A 144 -14.65 1.11 14.66
N GLU A 145 -14.90 2.02 15.60
CA GLU A 145 -13.85 2.85 16.20
C GLU A 145 -12.69 2.00 16.76
N ARG A 146 -13.02 0.85 17.38
CA ARG A 146 -12.02 -0.09 17.92
C ARG A 146 -11.12 -0.64 16.83
N GLU A 147 -11.68 -1.05 15.69
CA GLU A 147 -10.94 -1.57 14.54
C GLU A 147 -9.98 -0.52 13.95
N LEU A 148 -10.43 0.74 13.86
CA LEU A 148 -9.60 1.84 13.38
C LEU A 148 -8.47 2.18 14.37
N VAL A 149 -8.75 2.20 15.68
CA VAL A 149 -7.74 2.44 16.72
C VAL A 149 -6.67 1.33 16.71
N GLN A 150 -7.07 0.06 16.59
CA GLN A 150 -6.11 -1.05 16.50
C GLN A 150 -5.30 -0.99 15.19
N SER A 151 -5.94 -0.66 14.07
CA SER A 151 -5.26 -0.52 12.78
C SER A 151 -4.24 0.62 12.79
N LYS A 152 -4.58 1.77 13.39
CA LYS A 152 -3.63 2.87 13.62
C LYS A 152 -2.45 2.41 14.47
N ARG A 153 -2.72 1.62 15.53
CA ARG A 153 -1.68 1.09 16.42
C ARG A 153 -0.70 0.19 15.68
N VAL A 154 -1.15 -0.66 14.75
CA VAL A 154 -0.28 -1.50 13.90
C VAL A 154 0.78 -0.64 13.19
N PHE A 155 0.36 0.37 12.45
CA PHE A 155 1.30 1.23 11.71
C PHE A 155 2.19 2.06 12.65
N SER A 156 1.67 2.52 13.78
CA SER A 156 2.48 3.24 14.78
C SER A 156 3.61 2.37 15.33
N VAL A 157 3.30 1.13 15.73
CA VAL A 157 4.30 0.20 16.27
C VAL A 157 5.27 -0.25 15.18
N LEU A 158 4.79 -0.61 13.99
CA LEU A 158 5.64 -1.03 12.87
C LEU A 158 6.65 0.07 12.51
N GLY A 159 6.17 1.30 12.32
CA GLY A 159 7.02 2.42 11.96
C GLY A 159 8.02 2.80 13.05
N ASN A 160 7.59 2.86 14.31
CA ASN A 160 8.50 3.17 15.43
C ASN A 160 9.56 2.08 15.61
N SER A 161 9.15 0.81 15.54
CA SER A 161 10.05 -0.33 15.65
C SER A 161 11.09 -0.31 14.53
N ALA A 162 10.68 -0.08 13.28
CA ALA A 162 11.61 -0.02 12.16
C ALA A 162 12.67 1.07 12.34
N LEU A 163 12.28 2.27 12.78
CA LEU A 163 13.22 3.35 13.07
C LEU A 163 14.22 2.98 14.16
N TRP A 164 13.74 2.41 15.28
CA TRP A 164 14.60 2.00 16.39
C TRP A 164 15.51 0.83 16.04
N CYS A 165 15.02 -0.18 15.32
CA CYS A 165 15.83 -1.29 14.82
C CYS A 165 16.93 -0.78 13.89
N GLY A 166 16.60 0.14 12.98
CA GLY A 166 17.59 0.81 12.13
C GLY A 166 18.64 1.54 12.97
N GLY A 167 18.22 2.39 13.90
CA GLY A 167 19.15 3.14 14.76
C GLY A 167 20.06 2.25 15.60
N ILE A 168 19.52 1.22 16.25
CA ILE A 168 20.32 0.26 17.05
C ILE A 168 21.31 -0.48 16.15
N THR A 169 20.89 -0.93 14.97
CA THR A 169 21.76 -1.68 14.05
C THR A 169 22.89 -0.81 13.50
N THR A 170 22.61 0.45 13.17
CA THR A 170 23.65 1.42 12.81
C THR A 170 24.71 1.53 13.91
N LEU A 171 24.28 1.66 15.17
CA LEU A 171 25.20 1.75 16.31
C LEU A 171 26.03 0.46 16.49
N ILE A 172 25.42 -0.72 16.30
CA ILE A 172 26.15 -2.00 16.31
C ILE A 172 27.24 -2.01 15.22
N GLY A 173 26.91 -1.56 14.01
CA GLY A 173 27.89 -1.43 12.92
C GLY A 173 29.06 -0.53 13.29
N TRP A 174 28.78 0.59 13.97
CA TRP A 174 29.82 1.52 14.42
C TRP A 174 30.75 0.93 15.49
N VAL A 175 30.19 0.22 16.47
CA VAL A 175 30.99 -0.49 17.48
C VAL A 175 31.87 -1.54 16.82
N ALA A 176 31.33 -2.31 15.86
CA ALA A 176 32.09 -3.32 15.13
C ALA A 176 33.24 -2.72 14.33
N MET A 177 33.01 -1.61 13.62
CA MET A 177 34.07 -0.89 12.90
C MET A 177 35.18 -0.40 13.83
N ALA A 178 34.84 0.15 15.00
CA ALA A 178 35.83 0.63 15.97
C ALA A 178 36.73 -0.48 16.53
N SER A 179 36.21 -1.72 16.62
CA SER A 179 36.95 -2.87 17.17
C SER A 179 38.02 -3.46 16.23
N ASN A 180 38.03 -3.11 14.95
CA ASN A 180 38.77 -3.82 13.89
C ASN A 180 39.81 -2.97 13.13
N ILE A 181 40.32 -1.86 13.70
CA ILE A 181 41.15 -0.93 12.92
C ILE A 181 42.66 -1.18 13.12
N SER A 182 43.30 -1.78 12.12
CA SER A 182 44.73 -1.56 11.82
C SER A 182 44.86 -0.36 10.86
N ALA A 183 45.91 0.46 10.98
CA ALA A 183 46.05 1.72 10.22
C ALA A 183 46.09 1.54 8.69
N GLN A 184 46.47 0.35 8.23
CA GLN A 184 46.63 0.00 6.81
C GLN A 184 45.32 -0.41 6.13
N GLU A 185 44.26 -0.76 6.89
CA GLU A 185 42.98 -1.27 6.36
C GLU A 185 41.81 -0.29 6.53
N PHE A 186 42.12 0.94 6.97
CA PHE A 186 41.10 1.94 7.33
C PHE A 186 40.12 2.24 6.18
N SER A 187 40.58 2.48 4.95
CA SER A 187 39.68 2.85 3.85
C SER A 187 38.96 1.66 3.21
N SER A 188 39.59 0.47 3.17
CA SER A 188 39.04 -0.73 2.52
C SER A 188 37.99 -1.44 3.37
N VAL A 189 38.05 -1.33 4.69
CA VAL A 189 37.13 -2.00 5.62
C VAL A 189 36.03 -1.06 6.13
N ILE A 190 36.33 0.21 6.40
CA ILE A 190 35.35 1.13 7.02
C ILE A 190 34.32 1.60 6.00
N GLY A 191 34.70 1.91 4.76
CA GLY A 191 33.76 2.43 3.75
C GLY A 191 32.55 1.53 3.53
N PRO A 192 32.73 0.23 3.19
CA PRO A 192 31.63 -0.72 3.03
C PRO A 192 30.82 -0.94 4.32
N ALA A 193 31.49 -1.10 5.47
CA ALA A 193 30.80 -1.33 6.75
C ALA A 193 29.98 -0.11 7.20
N PHE A 194 30.48 1.10 6.93
CA PHE A 194 29.79 2.35 7.21
C PHE A 194 28.56 2.50 6.33
N ALA A 195 28.67 2.21 5.03
CA ALA A 195 27.54 2.23 4.11
C ALA A 195 26.41 1.29 4.57
N VAL A 196 26.72 0.02 4.85
CA VAL A 196 25.75 -0.97 5.38
C VAL A 196 25.12 -0.46 6.69
N SER A 197 25.93 0.06 7.62
CA SER A 197 25.42 0.58 8.89
C SER A 197 24.41 1.72 8.71
N ILE A 198 24.64 2.64 7.77
CA ILE A 198 23.73 3.77 7.51
C ILE A 198 22.48 3.32 6.76
N LEU A 199 22.60 2.33 5.86
CA LEU A 199 21.45 1.80 5.13
C LEU A 199 20.38 1.22 6.05
N THR A 200 20.77 0.68 7.21
CA THR A 200 19.80 0.22 8.22
C THR A 200 18.95 1.36 8.80
N PHE A 201 19.54 2.49 9.19
CA PHE A 201 18.79 3.67 9.62
C PHE A 201 17.93 4.25 8.50
N TYR A 202 18.48 4.31 7.29
CA TYR A 202 17.79 4.75 6.08
C TYR A 202 16.50 3.95 5.81
N TYR A 203 16.57 2.62 5.84
CA TYR A 203 15.39 1.76 5.70
C TYR A 203 14.38 1.96 6.83
N GLY A 204 14.86 2.05 8.08
CA GLY A 204 14.01 2.31 9.24
C GLY A 204 13.22 3.62 9.12
N ALA A 205 13.90 4.69 8.69
CA ALA A 205 13.29 6.01 8.49
C ALA A 205 12.21 6.00 7.39
N ILE A 206 12.44 5.33 6.27
CA ILE A 206 11.46 5.20 5.18
C ILE A 206 10.21 4.48 5.66
N VAL A 207 10.37 3.32 6.31
CA VAL A 207 9.25 2.55 6.84
C VAL A 207 8.47 3.38 7.86
N LYS A 208 9.16 4.11 8.75
CA LYS A 208 8.53 5.01 9.71
C LYS A 208 7.67 6.07 9.03
N LEU A 209 8.18 6.73 7.98
CA LEU A 209 7.45 7.77 7.25
C LEU A 209 6.22 7.21 6.55
N ILE A 210 6.34 6.10 5.83
CA ILE A 210 5.21 5.44 5.15
C ILE A 210 4.14 5.04 6.18
N CYS A 211 4.54 4.39 7.28
CA CYS A 211 3.62 3.98 8.33
C CYS A 211 2.99 5.17 9.04
N TYR A 212 3.72 6.28 9.23
CA TYR A 212 3.18 7.49 9.82
C TYR A 212 2.02 8.05 8.98
N VAL A 213 2.21 8.22 7.67
CA VAL A 213 1.14 8.72 6.80
C VAL A 213 -0.05 7.75 6.77
N ALA A 214 0.19 6.43 6.76
CA ALA A 214 -0.88 5.43 6.84
C ALA A 214 -1.69 5.55 8.15
N ALA A 215 -1.00 5.71 9.29
CA ALA A 215 -1.63 5.92 10.59
C ALA A 215 -2.46 7.20 10.65
N GLN A 216 -1.94 8.31 10.09
CA GLN A 216 -2.66 9.58 10.02
C GLN A 216 -3.91 9.50 9.13
N ARG A 217 -3.85 8.75 8.03
CA ARG A 217 -5.02 8.48 7.20
C ARG A 217 -6.09 7.65 7.91
N ILE A 218 -5.71 6.68 8.75
CA ILE A 218 -6.68 5.93 9.56
C ILE A 218 -7.26 6.86 10.63
N GLU A 219 -6.43 7.69 11.24
CA GLU A 219 -6.85 8.65 12.26
C GLU A 219 -7.86 9.67 11.72
N SER A 220 -7.73 10.15 10.48
CA SER A 220 -8.72 11.05 9.91
C SER A 220 -10.13 10.44 9.88
N LYS A 221 -10.24 9.12 9.69
CA LYS A 221 -11.52 8.40 9.68
C LYS A 221 -12.16 8.27 11.05
N LEU A 222 -11.40 8.45 12.13
CA LEU A 222 -11.93 8.49 13.50
C LEU A 222 -12.57 9.84 13.81
N LEU A 223 -12.22 10.89 13.07
CA LEU A 223 -12.65 12.26 13.31
C LEU A 223 -13.84 12.69 12.43
N ASP A 224 -14.17 11.89 11.40
CA ASP A 224 -15.27 12.08 10.45
C ASP A 224 -16.56 11.39 10.91
#